data_AF-A0A7V6UE76-F1
#
_entry.id   AF-A0A7V6UE76-F1
#
_cell.length_a   1.000
_cell.length_b   1.000
_cell.length_c   1.000
_cell.angle_alpha   90.00
_cell.angle_beta   90.00
_cell.angle_gamma   90.00
#
_symmetry.space_group_name_H-M   'P 1'
#
loop_
_entity.id
_entity.type
_entity.pdbx_description
1 polymer ?
#
loop_
_entity_poly.entity_id
_entity_poly.type
_entity_poly.pdbx_seq_one_letter_code
_entity_poly.pdbx_strand_id
1 'polypeptide(L)'
;MFGGLEFSINLYTEGEKFFDLLKAFIRDSQKSQWPHEKERTIFAKALFKKALDTFEEGVKAAESRVEEGFHTEEDIKLVKEMRTKCDYWKKKYEEVAT
;
A
#
# COMPACT_ATOMS: atom_id res chain seq x y z
N MET A 1 0.23 31.22 9.45
CA MET A 1 -0.21 30.52 8.23
C MET A 1 0.62 29.25 8.18
N PHE A 2 0.07 28.12 8.62
CA PHE A 2 0.76 26.84 8.54
C PHE A 2 0.91 26.51 7.06
N GLY A 3 2.11 26.73 6.50
CA GLY A 3 2.45 26.34 5.14
C GLY A 3 2.14 24.86 4.91
N GLY A 4 1.85 24.49 3.67
CA GLY A 4 1.44 23.14 3.30
C GLY A 4 2.36 22.08 3.91
N LEU A 5 1.78 21.23 4.76
CA LEU A 5 2.49 20.10 5.33
C LEU A 5 2.53 18.99 4.27
N GLU A 6 3.74 18.61 3.87
CA GLU A 6 3.97 17.46 3.01
C GLU A 6 4.33 16.25 3.87
N PHE A 7 3.64 15.14 3.64
CA PHE A 7 3.91 13.86 4.30
C PHE A 7 4.24 12.82 3.23
N SER A 8 5.28 12.05 3.48
CA SER A 8 5.64 10.88 2.69
C SER A 8 5.59 9.62 3.56
N ILE A 9 5.27 8.49 2.94
CA ILE A 9 5.21 7.18 3.59
C ILE A 9 6.12 6.25 2.80
N ASN A 10 7.07 5.62 3.49
CA ASN A 10 7.90 4.60 2.87
C ASN A 10 7.14 3.27 2.88
N LEU A 11 6.57 2.88 1.73
CA LEU A 11 5.76 1.67 1.63
C LEU A 11 6.54 0.37 1.88
N TYR A 12 7.87 0.40 1.80
CA TYR A 12 8.70 -0.76 2.11
C TYR A 12 8.84 -0.97 3.63
N THR A 13 9.13 0.09 4.38
CA THR A 13 9.38 -0.01 5.84
C THR A 13 8.14 0.25 6.68
N GLU A 14 7.22 1.07 6.20
CA GLU A 14 6.05 1.56 6.95
C GLU A 14 4.72 1.09 6.32
N GLY A 15 4.77 0.51 5.13
CA GLY A 15 3.58 0.13 4.36
C GLY A 15 2.64 -0.80 5.12
N GLU A 16 3.15 -1.77 5.88
CA GLU A 16 2.31 -2.68 6.67
C GLU A 16 1.40 -1.93 7.64
N LYS A 17 1.97 -1.02 8.45
CA LYS A 17 1.19 -0.21 9.40
C LYS A 17 0.20 0.69 8.67
N PHE A 18 0.63 1.29 7.56
CA PHE A 18 -0.22 2.17 6.77
C PHE A 18 -1.42 1.42 6.18
N PHE A 19 -1.20 0.25 5.56
CA PHE A 19 -2.27 -0.57 5.03
C PHE A 19 -3.18 -1.14 6.12
N ASP A 20 -2.64 -1.54 7.28
CA ASP A 20 -3.46 -1.96 8.43
C ASP A 20 -4.36 -0.84 8.93
N LEU A 21 -3.85 0.39 9.04
CA LEU A 21 -4.64 1.57 9.43
C LEU A 21 -5.78 1.82 8.44
N LEU A 22 -5.50 1.81 7.14
CA LEU A 22 -6.54 2.00 6.11
C LEU A 22 -7.58 0.87 6.15
N LYS A 23 -7.13 -0.38 6.28
CA LYS A 23 -8.00 -1.55 6.37
C LYS A 23 -8.93 -1.48 7.59
N ALA A 24 -8.39 -1.13 8.76
CA ALA A 24 -9.16 -0.97 9.99
C ALA A 24 -10.20 0.14 9.82
N PHE A 25 -9.80 1.29 9.29
CA PHE A 25 -10.69 2.40 9.02
C PHE A 25 -11.82 2.02 8.08
N ILE A 26 -11.52 1.42 6.92
CA ILE A 26 -12.53 1.01 5.93
C ILE A 26 -13.56 0.05 6.55
N ARG A 27 -13.12 -0.93 7.34
CA ARG A 27 -14.01 -1.90 7.98
C ARG A 27 -14.94 -1.28 9.02
N ASP A 28 -14.43 -0.31 9.76
CA ASP A 28 -15.20 0.40 10.79
C ASP A 28 -16.25 1.31 10.14
N SER A 29 -15.83 2.13 9.18
CA SER A 29 -16.68 3.12 8.52
C SER A 29 -17.70 2.52 7.55
N GLN A 30 -17.48 1.29 7.05
CA GLN A 30 -18.42 0.60 6.15
C GLN A 30 -19.81 0.40 6.74
N LYS A 31 -19.93 0.27 8.07
CA LYS A 31 -21.22 0.07 8.75
C LYS A 31 -21.94 1.37 9.07
N SER A 32 -21.31 2.51 8.78
CA SER A 32 -21.85 3.81 9.14
C SER A 32 -23.04 4.21 8.27
N GLN A 33 -24.03 4.81 8.93
CA GLN A 33 -25.17 5.43 8.27
C GLN A 33 -24.87 6.89 7.86
N TRP A 34 -23.77 7.48 8.33
CA TRP A 34 -23.45 8.88 8.13
C TRP A 34 -22.81 9.12 6.75
N PRO A 35 -23.34 10.05 5.92
CA PRO A 35 -22.84 10.29 4.57
C PRO A 35 -21.34 10.62 4.48
N HIS A 36 -20.84 11.45 5.40
CA HIS A 36 -19.44 11.85 5.42
C HIS A 36 -18.48 10.70 5.75
N GLU A 37 -18.92 9.68 6.51
CA GLU A 37 -18.10 8.49 6.78
C GLU A 37 -18.04 7.57 5.56
N LYS A 38 -19.10 7.53 4.74
CA LYS A 38 -19.09 6.84 3.44
C LYS A 38 -18.09 7.51 2.48
N GLU A 39 -18.08 8.83 2.40
CA GLU A 39 -17.11 9.58 1.60
C GLU A 39 -15.67 9.33 2.05
N ARG A 40 -15.41 9.34 3.36
CA ARG A 40 -14.09 8.97 3.90
C ARG A 40 -13.69 7.54 3.58
N THR A 41 -14.64 6.60 3.58
CA THR A 41 -14.40 5.21 3.18
C THR A 41 -13.97 5.12 1.71
N ILE A 42 -14.66 5.84 0.82
CA ILE A 42 -14.30 5.91 -0.61
C ILE A 42 -12.89 6.46 -0.77
N PHE A 43 -12.57 7.53 -0.05
CA PHE A 43 -11.23 8.11 -0.06
C PHE A 43 -10.17 7.12 0.45
N ALA A 44 -10.42 6.44 1.57
CA ALA A 44 -9.50 5.46 2.13
C ALA A 44 -9.27 4.27 1.18
N LYS A 45 -10.32 3.76 0.51
CA LYS A 45 -10.20 2.73 -0.54
C LYS A 45 -9.34 3.22 -1.70
N ALA A 46 -9.57 4.44 -2.19
CA ALA A 46 -8.77 5.02 -3.28
C ALA A 46 -7.29 5.20 -2.88
N LEU A 47 -7.04 5.64 -1.64
CA LEU A 47 -5.68 5.79 -1.11
C LEU A 47 -4.98 4.45 -0.94
N PHE A 48 -5.68 3.42 -0.45
CA PHE A 48 -5.18 2.04 -0.35
C PHE A 48 -4.75 1.55 -1.73
N LYS A 49 -5.64 1.68 -2.73
CA LYS A 49 -5.35 1.27 -4.10
C LYS A 49 -4.15 2.01 -4.68
N LYS A 50 -4.08 3.33 -4.53
CA LYS A 50 -2.96 4.12 -5.06
C LYS A 50 -1.63 3.69 -4.42
N ALA A 51 -1.62 3.46 -3.11
CA ALA A 51 -0.42 2.97 -2.43
C ALA A 51 -0.02 1.57 -2.89
N LEU A 52 -0.99 0.66 -3.13
CA LEU A 52 -0.71 -0.65 -3.71
C LEU A 52 -0.11 -0.56 -5.11
N ASP A 53 -0.69 0.27 -5.98
CA ASP A 53 -0.22 0.47 -7.35
C ASP A 53 1.23 1.02 -7.33
N THR A 54 1.50 2.02 -6.47
CA THR A 54 2.86 2.55 -6.26
C THR A 54 3.83 1.50 -5.71
N PHE A 55 3.38 0.66 -4.77
CA PHE A 55 4.23 -0.40 -4.23
C PHE A 55 4.56 -1.43 -5.31
N GLU A 56 3.58 -1.84 -6.11
CA GLU A 56 3.77 -2.76 -7.23
C GLU A 56 4.75 -2.21 -8.29
N GLU A 57 4.62 -0.93 -8.65
CA GLU A 57 5.56 -0.26 -9.55
C GLU A 57 6.99 -0.29 -8.99
N GLY A 58 7.14 -0.01 -7.69
CA GLY A 58 8.43 -0.10 -7.00
C GLY A 58 9.03 -1.51 -7.01
N VAL A 59 8.20 -2.54 -6.79
CA VAL A 59 8.65 -3.94 -6.87
C VAL A 59 9.06 -4.30 -8.30
N LYS A 60 8.28 -3.94 -9.32
CA LYS A 60 8.63 -4.20 -10.73
C LYS A 60 9.94 -3.54 -11.14
N ALA A 61 10.15 -2.30 -10.70
CA ALA A 61 11.41 -1.60 -10.93
C ALA A 61 12.60 -2.29 -10.25
N ALA A 62 12.40 -2.85 -9.06
CA ALA A 62 13.44 -3.62 -8.37
C ALA A 62 13.70 -4.98 -9.06
N GLU A 63 12.66 -5.67 -9.52
CA GLU A 63 12.78 -6.92 -10.29
C GLU A 63 13.56 -6.72 -11.59
N SER A 64 13.18 -5.73 -12.42
CA SER A 64 13.89 -5.43 -13.68
C SER A 64 15.36 -5.10 -13.42
N ARG A 65 15.67 -4.35 -12.35
CA ARG A 65 17.06 -4.09 -11.97
C ARG A 65 17.78 -5.40 -11.69
N VAL A 66 17.20 -6.30 -10.88
CA VAL A 66 17.78 -7.61 -10.53
C VAL A 66 18.01 -8.49 -11.77
N GLU A 67 17.14 -8.43 -12.76
CA GLU A 67 17.27 -9.20 -14.01
C GLU A 67 18.37 -8.67 -14.94
N GLU A 68 18.66 -7.37 -14.91
CA GLU A 68 19.54 -6.69 -15.87
C GLU A 68 21.02 -6.54 -15.40
N GLY A 69 21.40 -6.99 -14.19
CA GLY A 69 22.71 -6.67 -13.59
C GLY A 69 23.39 -7.74 -12.72
N PHE A 70 24.50 -7.36 -12.07
CA PHE A 70 25.15 -8.15 -11.03
C PHE A 70 24.51 -7.84 -9.67
N HIS A 71 23.76 -8.80 -9.12
CA HIS A 71 23.04 -8.64 -7.85
C HIS A 71 23.46 -9.70 -6.86
N THR A 72 23.40 -9.33 -5.58
CA THR A 72 23.70 -10.26 -4.48
C THR A 72 22.51 -11.18 -4.22
N GLU A 73 22.76 -12.28 -3.50
CA GLU A 73 21.67 -13.16 -3.04
C GLU A 73 20.71 -12.39 -2.11
N GLU A 74 21.23 -11.46 -1.31
CA GLU A 74 20.44 -10.55 -0.48
C GLU A 74 19.48 -9.68 -1.30
N ASP A 75 19.92 -9.13 -2.43
CA ASP A 75 19.05 -8.30 -3.31
C ASP A 75 17.88 -9.14 -3.86
N ILE A 76 18.17 -10.36 -4.32
CA ILE A 76 17.15 -11.29 -4.82
C ILE A 76 16.15 -11.63 -3.71
N LYS A 77 16.65 -11.90 -2.51
CA LYS A 77 15.81 -12.21 -1.35
C LYS A 77 14.90 -11.03 -0.99
N LEU A 78 15.46 -9.83 -0.96
CA LEU A 78 14.73 -8.61 -0.67
C LEU A 78 13.58 -8.38 -1.65
N VAL A 79 13.83 -8.51 -2.95
CA VAL A 79 12.80 -8.34 -3.98
C VAL A 79 11.67 -9.36 -3.81
N LYS A 80 12.00 -10.64 -3.52
CA LYS A 80 11.00 -11.68 -3.26
C LYS A 80 10.14 -11.37 -2.03
N GLU A 81 10.75 -10.85 -0.95
CA GLU A 81 10.03 -10.42 0.23
C GLU A 81 9.09 -9.25 -0.09
N MET A 82 9.55 -8.25 -0.83
CA MET A 82 8.72 -7.11 -1.26
C MET A 82 7.53 -7.55 -2.12
N ARG A 83 7.76 -8.46 -3.08
CA ARG A 83 6.70 -9.05 -3.91
C ARG A 83 5.66 -9.78 -3.06
N THR A 84 6.11 -10.61 -2.13
CA THR A 84 5.22 -11.36 -1.22
C THR A 84 4.35 -10.42 -0.38
N LYS A 85 4.93 -9.34 0.16
CA LYS A 85 4.19 -8.32 0.90
C LYS A 85 3.17 -7.60 0.02
N CYS A 86 3.56 -7.21 -1.18
CA CYS A 86 2.66 -6.56 -2.14
C CYS A 86 1.45 -7.46 -2.47
N ASP A 87 1.69 -8.74 -2.77
CA ASP A 87 0.63 -9.70 -3.10
C ASP A 87 -0.30 -9.98 -1.92
N TYR A 88 0.25 -10.06 -0.70
CA TYR A 88 -0.56 -10.15 0.52
C TYR A 88 -1.52 -8.95 0.62
N TRP A 89 -1.01 -7.73 0.44
CA TRP A 89 -1.82 -6.53 0.58
C TRP A 89 -2.83 -6.33 -0.54
N LYS A 90 -2.54 -6.79 -1.77
CA LYS A 90 -3.52 -6.86 -2.86
C LYS A 90 -4.73 -7.71 -2.48
N LYS A 91 -4.49 -8.92 -1.95
CA LYS A 91 -5.57 -9.79 -1.46
C LYS A 91 -6.37 -9.12 -0.33
N LYS A 92 -5.69 -8.43 0.58
CA LYS A 92 -6.37 -7.68 1.66
C LYS A 92 -7.19 -6.50 1.16
N TYR A 93 -6.76 -5.84 0.09
CA TYR A 93 -7.55 -4.81 -0.56
C TYR A 93 -8.82 -5.39 -1.19
N GLU A 94 -8.73 -6.51 -1.92
CA GLU A 94 -9.89 -7.20 -2.49
C GLU A 94 -10.92 -7.57 -1.41
N GLU A 95 -10.47 -8.08 -0.27
CA GLU A 95 -11.33 -8.40 0.89
C GLU A 95 -12.16 -7.19 1.38
N VAL A 96 -11.61 -5.97 1.32
CA VAL A 96 -12.28 -4.76 1.84
C VAL A 96 -12.84 -3.85 0.74
N ALA A 97 -12.52 -4.10 -0.52
CA ALA A 97 -13.01 -3.35 -1.67
C ALA A 97 -14.47 -3.70 -1.98
N THR A 98 -14.87 -4.95 -1.71
CA THR A 98 -16.25 -5.44 -1.72
C THR A 98 -17.13 -4.74 -0.67
#